data_AF-A0A2A2Y0V9-F1
#
_entry.id   AF-A0A2A2Y0V9-F1
#
_cell.length_a   1.000
_cell.length_b   1.000
_cell.length_c   1.000
_cell.angle_alpha   90.00
_cell.angle_beta   90.00
_cell.angle_gamma   90.00
#
_symmetry.space_group_name_H-M   'P 1'
#
loop_
_entity.id
_entity.type
_entity.pdbx_description
1 polymer ?
#
loop_
_entity_poly.entity_id
_entity_poly.type
_entity_poly.pdbx_seq_one_letter_code
_entity_poly.pdbx_strand_id
1 'polypeptide(L)'
;MINTTDTAPTAPRLSIRVQGENPLHHLWNNNGTWWIHYTIHPDACTKARIRRSLRTPDLATAIQRRDDILGGLPQAAPTARAAQ
;
A
#
# COMPACT_ATOMS: atom_id res chain seq x y z
N MET A 1 -7.25 1.53 -39.76
CA MET A 1 -6.59 2.47 -38.82
C MET A 1 -6.92 1.97 -37.43
N ILE A 2 -5.93 1.45 -36.70
CA ILE A 2 -6.14 0.89 -35.36
C ILE A 2 -6.33 2.04 -34.36
N ASN A 3 -7.49 2.09 -33.72
CA ASN A 3 -7.77 3.08 -32.68
C ASN A 3 -6.92 2.74 -31.44
N THR A 4 -5.89 3.54 -31.20
CA THR A 4 -5.10 3.54 -29.96
C THR A 4 -6.01 4.01 -28.82
N THR A 5 -6.72 3.09 -28.17
CA THR A 5 -7.42 3.39 -26.92
C THR A 5 -6.46 3.28 -25.75
N ASP A 6 -6.09 4.46 -25.25
CA ASP A 6 -6.04 4.77 -23.82
C ASP A 6 -5.01 4.01 -22.97
N THR A 7 -3.76 4.49 -23.00
CA THR A 7 -2.84 4.30 -21.89
C THR A 7 -3.06 5.44 -20.90
N ALA A 8 -4.16 5.41 -20.15
CA ALA A 8 -4.29 6.27 -18.98
C ALA A 8 -3.20 5.89 -17.95
N PRO A 9 -2.44 6.85 -17.39
CA PRO A 9 -1.57 6.56 -16.25
C PRO A 9 -2.47 6.18 -15.08
N THR A 10 -2.62 4.88 -14.86
CA THR A 10 -3.34 4.33 -13.71
C THR A 10 -2.61 4.80 -12.46
N ALA A 11 -3.28 5.65 -11.67
CA ALA A 11 -2.74 6.17 -10.42
C ALA A 11 -2.16 5.04 -9.55
N PRO A 12 -1.08 5.31 -8.81
CA PRO A 12 -0.40 4.31 -8.00
C PRO A 12 -1.38 3.64 -7.05
N ARG A 13 -1.53 2.32 -7.18
CA ARG A 13 -2.50 1.52 -6.45
C ARG A 13 -1.81 0.72 -5.35
N LEU A 14 -2.27 0.89 -4.12
CA LEU A 14 -1.79 0.16 -2.96
C LEU A 14 -2.30 -1.30 -3.03
N SER A 15 -1.40 -2.28 -3.12
CA SER A 15 -1.74 -3.71 -3.03
C SER A 15 -1.38 -4.22 -1.64
N ILE A 16 -2.18 -3.79 -0.68
CA ILE A 16 -2.15 -4.29 0.69
C ILE A 16 -3.41 -5.13 0.90
N ARG A 17 -3.22 -6.44 1.15
CA ARG A 17 -4.30 -7.32 1.60
C ARG A 17 -4.28 -7.34 3.12
N VAL A 18 -5.03 -6.46 3.76
CA VAL A 18 -5.24 -6.57 5.20
C VAL A 18 -6.13 -7.77 5.47
N GLN A 19 -5.53 -8.92 5.81
CA GLN A 19 -6.30 -10.04 6.35
C GLN A 19 -6.84 -9.61 7.71
N GLY A 20 -8.17 -9.70 7.88
CA GLY A 20 -8.85 -9.32 9.12
C GLY A 20 -8.35 -10.09 10.35
N GLU A 21 -7.76 -11.27 10.16
CA GLU A 21 -7.21 -12.09 11.25
C GLU A 21 -5.86 -11.58 11.79
N ASN A 22 -5.11 -10.76 11.03
CA ASN A 22 -3.87 -10.17 11.53
C ASN A 22 -3.64 -8.77 10.96
N PRO A 23 -4.17 -7.71 11.61
CA PRO A 23 -3.99 -6.33 11.16
C PRO A 23 -2.52 -5.85 11.20
N LEU A 24 -1.62 -6.59 11.87
CA LEU A 24 -0.22 -6.22 12.06
C LEU A 24 0.74 -6.91 11.07
N HIS A 25 0.26 -7.73 10.14
CA HIS A 25 1.10 -8.49 9.20
C HIS A 25 2.03 -7.64 8.30
N HIS A 26 1.85 -6.32 8.23
CA HIS A 26 2.77 -5.38 7.56
C HIS A 26 3.91 -4.89 8.45
N LEU A 27 3.80 -5.08 9.76
CA LEU A 27 4.76 -4.63 10.74
C LEU A 27 5.69 -5.78 11.10
N TRP A 28 6.98 -5.49 11.06
CA TRP A 28 8.03 -6.41 11.46
C TRP A 28 8.90 -5.76 12.53
N ASN A 29 9.03 -6.39 13.68
CA ASN A 29 9.96 -5.94 14.71
C ASN A 29 11.35 -6.53 14.42
N ASN A 30 12.33 -5.66 14.19
CA ASN A 30 13.73 -6.03 14.08
C ASN A 30 14.50 -5.46 15.27
N ASN A 31 14.76 -6.30 16.27
CA ASN A 31 15.54 -6.00 17.48
C ASN A 31 15.17 -4.66 18.15
N GLY A 32 13.86 -4.41 18.32
CA GLY A 32 13.36 -3.18 18.93
C GLY A 32 13.19 -2.02 17.96
N THR A 33 13.27 -2.23 16.64
CA THR A 33 12.84 -1.24 15.66
C THR A 33 11.75 -1.84 14.79
N TRP A 34 10.59 -1.19 14.71
CA TRP A 34 9.52 -1.59 13.81
C TRP A 34 9.83 -1.18 12.36
N TRP A 35 9.46 -2.05 11.43
CA TRP A 35 9.56 -1.87 9.99
C TRP A 35 8.20 -2.11 9.35
N ILE A 36 7.88 -1.36 8.31
CA ILE A 36 6.71 -1.59 7.47
C ILE A 36 7.14 -2.28 6.17
N HIS A 37 6.39 -3.30 5.77
CA HIS A 37 6.56 -4.00 4.51
C HIS A 37 5.23 -4.03 3.74
N TYR A 38 5.23 -3.45 2.54
CA TYR A 38 4.07 -3.44 1.66
C TYR A 38 4.47 -3.43 0.18
N THR A 39 3.50 -3.72 -0.69
CA THR A 39 3.69 -3.66 -2.14
C THR A 39 2.73 -2.63 -2.74
N ILE A 40 3.26 -1.79 -3.62
CA ILE A 40 2.48 -0.86 -4.44
C ILE A 40 2.62 -1.23 -5.92
N HIS A 41 1.60 -0.92 -6.71
CA HIS A 41 1.64 -0.98 -8.16
C HIS A 41 1.54 0.45 -8.67
N PRO A 42 2.67 1.14 -8.87
CA PRO A 42 2.66 2.53 -9.29
C PRO A 42 2.05 2.72 -10.68
N ASP A 43 2.10 1.68 -11.50
CA ASP A 43 1.51 1.57 -12.83
C ASP A 43 0.98 0.15 -13.03
N ALA A 44 0.22 -0.06 -14.12
CA ALA A 44 -0.44 -1.34 -14.38
C ALA A 44 0.53 -2.53 -14.54
N CYS A 45 1.79 -2.27 -14.89
CA CYS A 45 2.77 -3.32 -15.19
C CYS A 45 3.85 -3.47 -14.13
N THR A 46 4.08 -2.46 -13.30
CA THR A 46 5.20 -2.45 -12.35
C THR A 46 4.71 -2.75 -10.93
N LYS A 47 5.51 -3.53 -10.23
CA LYS A 47 5.31 -3.89 -8.83
C LYS A 47 6.50 -3.39 -8.03
N ALA A 48 6.28 -2.49 -7.08
CA ALA A 48 7.32 -2.01 -6.17
C ALA A 48 7.07 -2.53 -4.76
N ARG A 49 8.09 -3.18 -4.18
CA ARG A 49 8.05 -3.66 -2.79
C ARG A 49 8.76 -2.63 -1.92
N ILE A 50 8.04 -2.07 -0.97
CA ILE A 50 8.55 -1.06 -0.05
C ILE A 50 8.83 -1.70 1.30
N ARG A 51 10.08 -1.59 1.75
CA ARG A 51 10.51 -1.92 3.11
C ARG A 51 11.09 -0.67 3.73
N ARG A 52 10.45 -0.14 4.78
CA ARG A 52 10.89 1.09 5.44
C ARG A 52 10.95 0.89 6.94
N SER A 53 11.99 1.41 7.58
CA SER A 53 12.03 1.46 9.02
C SER A 53 11.06 2.52 9.52
N LEU A 54 10.25 2.15 10.51
CA LEU A 54 9.38 3.07 11.23
C LEU A 54 10.13 3.76 12.35
N ARG A 55 11.41 3.43 12.60
CA ARG A 55 12.31 4.10 13.56
C ARG A 55 11.67 4.33 14.93
N THR A 56 10.94 3.32 15.40
CA THR A 56 10.30 3.32 16.71
C THR A 56 10.36 1.92 17.30
N PRO A 57 10.64 1.78 18.61
CA PRO A 57 10.47 0.52 19.34
C PRO A 57 9.02 0.29 19.78
N ASP A 58 8.24 1.35 19.89
CA ASP A 58 6.87 1.30 20.40
C ASP A 58 5.88 0.86 19.31
N LEU A 59 5.04 -0.14 19.63
CA LEU A 59 4.08 -0.72 18.70
C LEU A 59 2.95 0.26 18.35
N ALA A 60 2.43 1.00 19.32
CA ALA A 60 1.36 1.96 19.07
C ALA A 60 1.84 3.07 18.11
N THR A 61 3.04 3.58 18.36
CA THR A 61 3.72 4.54 17.47
C THR A 61 3.99 3.94 16.08
N ALA A 62 4.33 2.64 16.00
CA ALA A 62 4.53 1.95 14.73
C ALA A 62 3.22 1.83 13.92
N ILE A 63 2.10 1.55 14.60
CA ILE A 63 0.77 1.51 14.00
C ILE A 63 0.38 2.90 13.48
N GLN A 64 0.56 3.95 14.29
CA GLN A 64 0.25 5.32 13.86
C GLN A 64 1.08 5.72 12.63
N ARG A 65 2.40 5.49 12.65
CA ARG A 65 3.27 5.81 11.51
C ARG A 65 2.91 4.99 10.26
N ARG A 66 2.49 3.73 10.43
CA ARG A 66 1.98 2.92 9.33
C ARG A 66 0.73 3.57 8.75
N ASP A 67 -0.22 3.95 9.58
CA ASP A 67 -1.49 4.52 9.12
C ASP A 67 -1.30 5.89 8.47
N ASP A 68 -0.38 6.72 8.97
CA ASP A 68 0.00 7.98 8.32
C ASP A 68 0.60 7.73 6.93
N ILE A 69 1.48 6.73 6.79
CA ILE A 69 2.07 6.35 5.49
C ILE A 69 0.99 5.83 4.54
N LEU A 70 0.12 4.93 5.00
CA LEU A 70 -0.90 4.30 4.16
C LEU A 70 -2.06 5.24 3.83
N GLY A 71 -2.41 6.15 4.74
CA GLY A 71 -3.44 7.17 4.56
C GLY A 71 -3.00 8.31 3.65
N GLY A 72 -1.69 8.64 3.62
CA GLY A 72 -1.12 9.63 2.71
C GLY A 72 -0.88 9.10 1.29
N LEU A 73 -0.96 7.79 1.05
CA LEU A 73 -0.89 7.24 -0.29
C LEU A 73 -2.23 7.46 -1.00
N PRO A 74 -2.24 7.90 -2.28
CA PRO A 74 -3.46 7.97 -3.05
C PRO A 74 -4.09 6.58 -3.10
N GLN A 75 -5.18 6.41 -2.38
CA GLN A 75 -5.96 5.19 -2.44
C GLN A 75 -6.60 5.17 -3.82
N ALA A 76 -6.35 4.10 -4.58
CA ALA A 76 -7.14 3.87 -5.78
C ALA A 76 -8.58 3.68 -5.30
N ALA A 77 -9.42 4.69 -5.52
CA ALA A 77 -10.84 4.62 -5.24
C ALA A 77 -11.35 3.26 -5.71
N PRO A 78 -12.18 2.55 -4.92
CA PRO A 78 -12.85 1.38 -5.45
C PRO A 78 -13.63 1.89 -6.67
N THR A 79 -13.20 1.51 -7.88
CA THR A 79 -14.07 1.59 -9.05
C THR A 79 -15.23 0.66 -8.74
N ALA A 80 -16.26 1.23 -8.11
CA ALA A 80 -17.58 0.66 -8.06
C ALA A 80 -18.03 0.62 -9.52
N ARG A 81 -17.81 -0.53 -10.15
CA ARG A 81 -18.35 -0.79 -11.48
C ARG A 81 -19.86 -0.91 -11.29
N ALA A 82 -20.58 0.17 -11.58
CA ALA A 82 -22.02 0.15 -11.75
C ALA A 82 -22.33 -0.90 -12.83
N ALA A 83 -23.01 -1.96 -12.41
CA ALA A 83 -23.64 -2.90 -13.33
C ALA A 83 -24.77 -2.16 -14.05
N GLN A 84 -24.77 -2.25 -15.39
CA GLN A 84 -25.91 -1.96 -16.24
C GLN A 84 -26.61 -3.27 -16.56
#